data_AF-A0A6E8VLD1-F1
#
_entry.id   AF-A0A6E8VLD1-F1
#
_cell.length_a   1.000
_cell.length_b   1.000
_cell.length_c   1.000
_cell.angle_alpha   90.00
_cell.angle_beta   90.00
_cell.angle_gamma   90.00
#
_symmetry.space_group_name_H-M   'P 1'
#
loop_
_entity.id
_entity.type
_entity.pdbx_description
1 polymer ?
#
loop_
_entity_poly.entity_id
_entity_poly.type
_entity_poly.pdbx_seq_one_letter_code
_entity_poly.pdbx_strand_id
1 'polypeptide(L)'
;MVYWALGTGLQLLLLLLVLGGSELQVKAKGSLILRSFDEMVLECAELMSIVHSKLARIRSGVMLPDEDTKCLIRCVGISGRFWNDHTGLRKELLARYFVTDPADAYNVNRTETCLQELPALELNPEKCCGLAFESFLCYYYNYGNLRQDSVFVPLDHLQLQHVTSRCMDVHQITTEQLMSLSEGAMDANDKVHCLVRCIGLQTGVYSDREGVSIDRLYAQYGEGHCEKEFKTHAVECITKHRELAYGSPCKRAYHLLYKCFEDVRNVISAYELPDSDGN
;
A
#
# COMPACT_ATOMS: atom_id res chain seq x y z
N MET A 1 45.02 6.50 -45.36
CA MET A 1 43.73 5.84 -45.69
C MET A 1 43.33 5.00 -44.49
N VAL A 2 42.03 4.92 -44.16
CA VAL A 2 41.42 4.32 -42.96
C VAL A 2 41.26 5.27 -41.76
N TYR A 3 40.33 6.23 -41.84
CA TYR A 3 39.71 6.87 -40.64
C TYR A 3 38.33 7.52 -40.91
N TRP A 4 37.61 7.11 -41.97
CA TRP A 4 36.29 7.68 -42.31
C TRP A 4 35.14 6.66 -42.36
N ALA A 5 35.38 5.39 -42.02
CA ALA A 5 34.37 4.33 -42.11
C ALA A 5 33.72 3.91 -40.78
N LEU A 6 34.24 4.36 -39.62
CA LEU A 6 33.72 3.97 -38.30
C LEU A 6 32.58 4.88 -37.79
N GLY A 7 32.50 6.13 -38.25
CA GLY A 7 31.49 7.09 -37.79
C GLY A 7 30.10 6.88 -38.37
N THR A 8 30.01 6.40 -39.61
CA THR A 8 28.73 6.22 -40.33
C THR A 8 27.98 4.98 -39.83
N GLY A 9 28.69 3.90 -39.46
CA GLY A 9 28.08 2.70 -38.90
C GLY A 9 27.41 2.93 -37.55
N LEU A 10 28.03 3.71 -36.66
CA LEU A 10 27.48 4.02 -35.33
C LEU A 10 26.26 4.95 -35.42
N GLN A 11 26.27 5.91 -36.34
CA GLN A 11 25.12 6.80 -36.61
C GLN A 11 23.94 6.04 -37.22
N LEU A 12 24.17 5.10 -38.14
CA LEU A 12 23.13 4.24 -38.69
C LEU A 12 22.54 3.28 -37.65
N LEU A 13 23.36 2.78 -36.71
CA LEU A 13 22.89 1.96 -35.59
C LEU A 13 22.01 2.75 -34.61
N LEU A 14 22.39 4.00 -34.30
CA LEU A 14 21.61 4.93 -33.48
C LEU A 14 20.28 5.33 -34.15
N LEU A 15 20.29 5.56 -35.47
CA LEU A 15 19.07 5.86 -36.24
C LEU A 15 18.11 4.66 -36.32
N LEU A 16 18.62 3.43 -36.38
CA LEU A 16 17.79 2.21 -36.31
C LEU A 16 17.19 1.99 -34.90
N LEU A 17 17.89 2.40 -33.84
CA LEU A 17 17.33 2.39 -32.47
C LEU A 17 16.24 3.46 -32.26
N VAL A 18 16.32 4.60 -32.96
CA VAL A 18 15.32 5.68 -32.88
C VAL A 18 14.08 5.39 -33.76
N LEU A 19 14.23 4.67 -34.88
CA LEU A 19 13.14 4.38 -35.81
C LEU A 19 12.54 2.97 -35.64
N GLY A 20 13.20 2.08 -34.90
CA GLY A 20 12.74 0.72 -34.57
C GLY A 20 11.95 0.61 -33.26
N GLY A 21 11.55 1.74 -32.68
CA GLY A 21 10.62 1.79 -31.55
C GLY A 21 9.20 1.43 -32.01
N SER A 22 8.99 0.21 -32.47
CA SER A 22 7.67 -0.41 -32.41
C SER A 22 7.19 -0.25 -30.98
N GLU A 23 6.00 0.32 -30.79
CA GLU A 23 5.36 0.34 -29.47
C GLU A 23 5.23 -1.09 -28.97
N LEU A 24 6.25 -1.55 -28.24
CA LEU A 24 6.08 -2.59 -27.27
C LEU A 24 5.25 -1.91 -26.19
N GLN A 25 3.93 -1.95 -26.38
CA GLN A 25 2.98 -1.79 -25.30
C GLN A 25 3.24 -2.98 -24.37
N VAL A 26 4.31 -2.85 -23.58
CA VAL A 26 4.43 -3.56 -22.32
C VAL A 26 3.21 -3.05 -21.58
N LYS A 27 2.16 -3.86 -21.59
CA LYS A 27 1.05 -3.73 -20.65
C LYS A 27 1.72 -3.90 -19.30
N ALA A 28 2.18 -2.78 -18.75
CA ALA A 28 2.79 -2.75 -17.44
C ALA A 28 1.78 -3.48 -16.56
N LYS A 29 2.20 -4.62 -15.98
CA LYS A 29 1.44 -5.25 -14.90
C LYS A 29 1.07 -4.11 -13.96
N GLY A 30 -0.22 -3.97 -13.68
CA GLY A 30 -0.79 -2.78 -13.03
C GLY A 30 0.01 -2.35 -11.81
N SER A 31 -0.03 -1.06 -11.48
CA SER A 31 0.61 -0.54 -10.28
C SER A 31 0.22 -1.42 -9.09
N LEU A 32 1.19 -2.10 -8.47
CA LEU A 32 0.93 -2.96 -7.29
C LEU A 32 0.28 -2.17 -6.14
N ILE A 33 0.45 -0.86 -6.16
CA ILE A 33 -0.03 0.08 -5.17
C ILE A 33 -1.45 0.54 -5.47
N LEU A 34 -1.87 0.66 -6.73
CA LEU A 34 -3.21 1.13 -7.09
C LEU A 34 -3.99 0.01 -7.76
N ARG A 35 -4.98 -0.53 -7.04
CA ARG A 35 -5.79 -1.66 -7.52
C ARG A 35 -7.27 -1.43 -7.27
N SER A 36 -8.10 -1.75 -8.26
CA SER A 36 -9.54 -1.81 -8.10
C SER A 36 -9.97 -3.09 -7.38
N PHE A 37 -11.17 -3.07 -6.80
CA PHE A 37 -11.74 -4.28 -6.20
C PHE A 37 -11.92 -5.40 -7.24
N ASP A 38 -12.39 -5.05 -8.44
CA ASP A 38 -12.61 -6.01 -9.53
C ASP A 38 -11.30 -6.66 -10.01
N GLU A 39 -10.20 -5.92 -10.13
CA GLU A 39 -8.89 -6.51 -10.47
C GLU A 39 -8.44 -7.56 -9.45
N MET A 40 -8.68 -7.33 -8.16
CA MET A 40 -8.36 -8.31 -7.12
C MET A 40 -9.29 -9.52 -7.16
N VAL A 41 -10.59 -9.30 -7.43
CA VAL A 41 -11.56 -10.39 -7.63
C VAL A 41 -11.14 -11.28 -8.80
N LEU A 42 -10.73 -10.69 -9.93
CA LEU A 42 -10.27 -11.44 -11.10
C LEU A 42 -9.00 -12.24 -10.82
N GLU A 43 -7.98 -11.63 -10.19
CA GLU A 43 -6.74 -12.32 -9.83
C GLU A 43 -7.00 -13.48 -8.85
N CYS A 44 -7.77 -13.24 -7.79
CA CYS A 44 -8.10 -14.28 -6.82
C CYS A 44 -8.93 -15.40 -7.43
N ALA A 45 -9.87 -15.08 -8.32
CA ALA A 45 -10.66 -16.08 -9.04
C ALA A 45 -9.76 -16.98 -9.92
N GLU A 46 -8.74 -16.40 -10.56
CA GLU A 46 -7.74 -17.16 -11.33
C GLU A 46 -6.91 -18.06 -10.42
N LEU A 47 -6.36 -17.53 -9.31
CA LEU A 47 -5.56 -18.28 -8.34
C LEU A 47 -6.33 -19.47 -7.73
N MET A 48 -7.64 -19.29 -7.51
CA MET A 48 -8.51 -20.30 -6.92
C MET A 48 -9.23 -21.17 -7.96
N SER A 49 -8.99 -20.96 -9.25
CA SER A 49 -9.67 -21.69 -10.35
C SER A 49 -11.21 -21.60 -10.29
N ILE A 50 -11.76 -20.44 -9.95
CA ILE A 50 -13.21 -20.19 -9.93
C ILE A 50 -13.76 -20.18 -11.36
N VAL A 51 -14.78 -21.00 -11.60
CA VAL A 51 -15.42 -21.11 -12.93
C VAL A 51 -16.05 -19.79 -13.35
N HIS A 52 -15.89 -19.42 -14.62
CA HIS A 52 -16.38 -18.15 -15.18
C HIS A 52 -17.87 -17.87 -14.93
N SER A 53 -18.74 -18.89 -15.00
CA SER A 53 -20.18 -18.72 -14.75
C SER A 53 -20.48 -18.30 -13.30
N LYS A 54 -19.73 -18.82 -12.34
CA LYS A 54 -19.83 -18.44 -10.92
C LYS A 54 -19.29 -17.04 -10.70
N LEU A 55 -18.12 -16.74 -11.28
CA LEU A 55 -17.51 -15.41 -11.23
C LEU A 55 -18.44 -14.32 -11.81
N ALA A 56 -19.12 -14.59 -12.93
CA ALA A 56 -20.07 -13.67 -13.52
C ALA A 56 -21.24 -13.33 -12.57
N ARG A 57 -21.75 -14.33 -11.83
CA ARG A 57 -22.80 -14.10 -10.81
C ARG A 57 -22.30 -13.25 -9.65
N ILE A 58 -21.11 -13.55 -9.13
CA ILE A 58 -20.50 -12.76 -8.03
C ILE A 58 -20.30 -11.31 -8.46
N ARG A 59 -19.75 -11.08 -9.66
CA ARG A 59 -19.54 -9.74 -10.23
C ARG A 59 -20.84 -9.00 -10.57
N SER A 60 -21.96 -9.70 -10.69
CA SER A 60 -23.29 -9.09 -10.80
C SER A 60 -23.88 -8.62 -9.45
N GLY A 61 -23.14 -8.81 -8.35
CA GLY A 61 -23.54 -8.42 -6.99
C GLY A 61 -24.23 -9.54 -6.20
N VAL A 62 -24.26 -10.76 -6.72
CA VAL A 62 -24.86 -11.92 -6.03
C VAL A 62 -23.80 -12.60 -5.15
N MET A 63 -23.85 -12.34 -3.84
CA MET A 63 -22.94 -12.92 -2.85
C MET A 63 -23.55 -14.21 -2.26
N LEU A 64 -23.26 -15.36 -2.87
CA LEU A 64 -23.69 -16.66 -2.35
C LEU A 64 -22.82 -17.08 -1.16
N PRO A 65 -23.38 -17.58 -0.04
CA PRO A 65 -22.61 -18.00 1.13
C PRO A 65 -22.01 -19.42 0.96
N ASP A 66 -21.56 -19.76 -0.24
CA ASP A 66 -20.84 -21.01 -0.50
C ASP A 66 -19.33 -20.86 -0.24
N GLU A 67 -18.63 -21.97 -0.01
CA GLU A 67 -17.23 -21.95 0.41
C GLU A 67 -16.29 -21.26 -0.60
N ASP A 68 -16.47 -21.48 -1.90
CA ASP A 68 -15.60 -20.80 -2.87
C ASP A 68 -15.79 -19.28 -2.83
N THR A 69 -17.03 -18.80 -2.67
CA THR A 69 -17.32 -17.37 -2.60
C THR A 69 -16.76 -16.76 -1.33
N LYS A 70 -16.90 -17.46 -0.19
CA LYS A 70 -16.32 -17.03 1.08
C LYS A 70 -14.80 -16.91 0.97
N CYS A 71 -14.14 -17.95 0.44
CA CYS A 71 -12.70 -17.95 0.30
C CYS A 71 -12.20 -16.99 -0.79
N LEU A 72 -13.00 -16.72 -1.82
CA LEU A 72 -12.70 -15.68 -2.82
C LEU A 72 -12.65 -14.30 -2.16
N ILE A 73 -13.66 -13.96 -1.35
CA ILE A 73 -13.68 -12.68 -0.62
C ILE A 73 -12.53 -12.59 0.38
N ARG A 74 -12.17 -13.69 1.06
CA ARG A 74 -10.96 -13.73 1.90
C ARG A 74 -9.69 -13.46 1.08
N CYS A 75 -9.52 -14.10 -0.08
CA CYS A 75 -8.37 -13.84 -0.95
C CYS A 75 -8.30 -12.38 -1.37
N VAL A 76 -9.44 -11.79 -1.74
CA VAL A 76 -9.54 -10.35 -2.07
C VAL A 76 -9.18 -9.50 -0.85
N GLY A 77 -9.58 -9.88 0.35
CA GLY A 77 -9.21 -9.21 1.60
C GLY A 77 -7.73 -9.25 1.93
N ILE A 78 -7.08 -10.39 1.68
CA ILE A 78 -5.62 -10.53 1.82
C ILE A 78 -4.91 -9.67 0.78
N SER A 79 -5.39 -9.69 -0.47
CA SER A 79 -4.82 -8.95 -1.59
C SER A 79 -4.99 -7.44 -1.42
N GLY A 80 -6.13 -7.00 -0.88
CA GLY A 80 -6.47 -5.61 -0.59
C GLY A 80 -6.04 -5.14 0.81
N ARG A 81 -5.37 -6.01 1.58
CA ARG A 81 -4.88 -5.78 2.95
C ARG A 81 -5.94 -5.43 3.99
N PHE A 82 -7.21 -5.52 3.67
CA PHE A 82 -8.28 -5.29 4.65
C PHE A 82 -8.56 -6.53 5.51
N TRP A 83 -7.96 -7.68 5.20
CA TRP A 83 -8.06 -8.91 5.99
C TRP A 83 -6.67 -9.50 6.28
N ASN A 84 -6.48 -9.97 7.51
CA ASN A 84 -5.33 -10.75 7.96
C ASN A 84 -5.84 -11.95 8.77
N ASP A 85 -5.34 -13.15 8.50
CA ASP A 85 -5.83 -14.34 9.21
C ASP A 85 -5.46 -14.40 10.69
N HIS A 86 -4.49 -13.59 11.12
CA HIS A 86 -4.02 -13.52 12.50
C HIS A 86 -4.64 -12.37 13.29
N THR A 87 -4.94 -11.25 12.63
CA THR A 87 -5.46 -10.03 13.28
C THR A 87 -6.89 -9.66 12.85
N GLY A 88 -7.43 -10.34 11.84
CA GLY A 88 -8.80 -10.18 11.37
C GLY A 88 -8.99 -8.98 10.44
N LEU A 89 -10.14 -8.34 10.57
CA LEU A 89 -10.58 -7.23 9.72
C LEU A 89 -9.85 -5.92 10.08
N ARG A 90 -9.27 -5.27 9.08
CA ARG A 90 -8.80 -3.88 9.14
C ARG A 90 -9.89 -2.95 8.60
N LYS A 91 -10.79 -2.53 9.50
CA LYS A 91 -12.02 -1.74 9.21
C LYS A 91 -11.77 -0.54 8.29
N GLU A 92 -10.78 0.29 8.64
CA GLU A 92 -10.46 1.51 7.88
C GLU A 92 -9.93 1.22 6.48
N LEU A 93 -9.30 0.07 6.25
CA LEU A 93 -8.89 -0.32 4.91
C LEU A 93 -10.05 -0.85 4.08
N LEU A 94 -10.96 -1.63 4.67
CA LEU A 94 -12.15 -2.10 3.95
C LEU A 94 -13.05 -0.93 3.56
N ALA A 95 -13.27 0.03 4.47
CA ALA A 95 -14.08 1.23 4.23
C ALA A 95 -13.66 1.99 2.95
N ARG A 96 -12.37 2.01 2.64
CA ARG A 96 -11.83 2.69 1.45
C ARG A 96 -12.29 2.05 0.13
N TYR A 97 -12.81 0.82 0.13
CA TYR A 97 -13.38 0.18 -1.05
C TYR A 97 -14.84 0.55 -1.31
N PHE A 98 -15.44 1.38 -0.46
CA PHE A 98 -16.83 1.78 -0.56
C PHE A 98 -17.00 3.29 -0.73
N VAL A 99 -18.06 3.67 -1.42
CA VAL A 99 -18.57 5.04 -1.53
C VAL A 99 -19.88 5.12 -0.76
N THR A 100 -19.91 5.99 0.24
CA THR A 100 -21.09 6.21 1.09
C THR A 100 -22.06 7.18 0.41
N ASP A 101 -23.35 7.05 0.74
CA ASP A 101 -24.35 8.07 0.38
C ASP A 101 -24.22 9.25 1.35
N PRO A 102 -23.96 10.49 0.89
CA PRO A 102 -23.88 11.67 1.76
C PRO A 102 -25.15 11.92 2.60
N ALA A 103 -26.31 11.42 2.18
CA ALA A 103 -27.55 11.54 2.93
C ALA A 103 -27.72 10.48 4.04
N ASP A 104 -26.90 9.42 4.03
CA ASP A 104 -26.99 8.32 5.00
C ASP A 104 -26.02 8.53 6.17
N ALA A 105 -26.51 9.20 7.20
CA ALA A 105 -25.76 9.44 8.43
C ALA A 105 -25.62 8.20 9.34
N TYR A 106 -26.29 7.10 9.04
CA TYR A 106 -26.38 5.92 9.92
C TYR A 106 -25.58 4.71 9.41
N ASN A 107 -25.01 4.79 8.22
CA ASN A 107 -24.26 3.70 7.59
C ASN A 107 -23.16 3.13 8.50
N VAL A 108 -22.32 3.99 9.09
CA VAL A 108 -21.24 3.59 10.00
C VAL A 108 -21.79 2.83 11.20
N ASN A 109 -22.86 3.33 11.84
CA ASN A 109 -23.45 2.71 13.01
C ASN A 109 -24.04 1.32 12.70
N ARG A 110 -24.78 1.19 11.57
CA ARG A 110 -25.33 -0.10 11.14
C ARG A 110 -24.23 -1.11 10.81
N THR A 111 -23.17 -0.67 10.13
CA THR A 111 -22.00 -1.52 9.85
C THR A 111 -21.32 -1.97 11.14
N GLU A 112 -21.09 -1.08 12.09
CA GLU A 112 -20.48 -1.43 13.39
C GLU A 112 -21.35 -2.39 14.20
N THR A 113 -22.66 -2.17 14.23
CA THR A 113 -23.61 -3.08 14.89
C THR A 113 -23.53 -4.49 14.28
N CYS A 114 -23.53 -4.60 12.95
CA CYS A 114 -23.37 -5.87 12.25
C CYS A 114 -22.04 -6.56 12.61
N LEU A 115 -20.93 -5.82 12.65
CA LEU A 115 -19.61 -6.38 12.98
C LEU A 115 -19.52 -6.87 14.44
N GLN A 116 -20.24 -6.24 15.37
CA GLN A 116 -20.26 -6.63 16.78
C GLN A 116 -21.01 -7.95 17.03
N GLU A 117 -21.90 -8.35 16.11
CA GLU A 117 -22.64 -9.62 16.18
C GLU A 117 -21.82 -10.80 15.64
N LEU A 118 -20.72 -10.55 14.93
CA LEU A 118 -19.87 -11.60 14.37
C LEU A 118 -19.06 -12.32 15.48
N PRO A 119 -18.75 -13.62 15.29
CA PRO A 119 -17.91 -14.34 16.23
C PRO A 119 -16.50 -13.73 16.27
N ALA A 120 -15.84 -13.86 17.44
CA ALA A 120 -14.44 -13.47 17.57
C ALA A 120 -13.55 -14.28 16.62
N LEU A 121 -12.41 -13.70 16.23
CA LEU A 121 -11.44 -14.35 15.36
C LEU A 121 -10.95 -15.66 15.99
N GLU A 122 -11.24 -16.78 15.34
CA GLU A 122 -10.59 -18.06 15.64
C GLU A 122 -9.26 -18.12 14.88
N LEU A 123 -8.15 -18.40 15.58
CA LEU A 123 -6.83 -18.66 15.00
C LEU A 123 -6.76 -20.03 14.32
N ASN A 124 -7.72 -20.32 13.43
CA ASN A 124 -7.76 -21.50 12.59
C ASN A 124 -7.86 -21.06 11.11
N PRO A 125 -6.75 -21.15 10.34
CA PRO A 125 -6.71 -20.75 8.94
C PRO A 125 -7.81 -21.37 8.05
N GLU A 126 -8.28 -22.57 8.38
CA GLU A 126 -9.32 -23.28 7.62
C GLU A 126 -10.72 -22.67 7.82
N LYS A 127 -10.92 -21.86 8.87
CA LYS A 127 -12.20 -21.20 9.18
C LYS A 127 -12.22 -19.71 8.85
N CYS A 128 -11.09 -19.12 8.45
CA CYS A 128 -10.99 -17.69 8.20
C CYS A 128 -11.85 -17.20 7.02
N CYS A 129 -12.21 -18.08 6.08
CA CYS A 129 -13.03 -17.69 4.92
C CYS A 129 -14.42 -17.16 5.33
N GLY A 130 -15.06 -17.81 6.30
CA GLY A 130 -16.39 -17.42 6.77
C GLY A 130 -16.39 -16.03 7.41
N LEU A 131 -15.49 -15.78 8.36
CA LEU A 131 -15.44 -14.51 9.07
C LEU A 131 -15.04 -13.34 8.16
N ALA A 132 -14.11 -13.56 7.22
CA ALA A 132 -13.75 -12.55 6.21
C ALA A 132 -14.95 -12.18 5.34
N PHE A 133 -15.71 -13.19 4.91
CA PHE A 133 -16.91 -13.01 4.10
C PHE A 133 -18.02 -12.27 4.86
N GLU A 134 -18.34 -12.68 6.09
CA GLU A 134 -19.37 -12.04 6.91
C GLU A 134 -19.01 -10.60 7.26
N SER A 135 -17.74 -10.35 7.60
CA SER A 135 -17.20 -9.00 7.79
C SER A 135 -17.40 -8.11 6.55
N PHE A 136 -17.11 -8.66 5.37
CA PHE A 136 -17.34 -7.96 4.11
C PHE A 136 -18.83 -7.69 3.85
N LEU A 137 -19.71 -8.65 4.15
CA LEU A 137 -21.16 -8.46 4.00
C LEU A 137 -21.70 -7.34 4.89
N CYS A 138 -21.16 -7.15 6.10
CA CYS A 138 -21.52 -6.01 6.94
C CYS A 138 -21.28 -4.67 6.24
N TYR A 139 -20.17 -4.53 5.51
CA TYR A 139 -19.93 -3.33 4.70
C TYR A 139 -20.81 -3.29 3.45
N TYR A 140 -20.89 -4.40 2.72
CA TYR A 140 -21.63 -4.51 1.47
C TYR A 140 -23.10 -4.14 1.60
N TYR A 141 -23.75 -4.51 2.72
CA TYR A 141 -25.17 -4.23 2.93
C TYR A 141 -25.45 -2.96 3.74
N ASN A 142 -24.50 -2.48 4.56
CA ASN A 142 -24.79 -1.38 5.50
C ASN A 142 -23.99 -0.10 5.27
N TYR A 143 -22.81 -0.17 4.62
CA TYR A 143 -21.86 0.95 4.59
C TYR A 143 -22.03 1.85 3.36
N GLY A 144 -22.17 1.25 2.17
CA GLY A 144 -22.25 1.98 0.90
C GLY A 144 -22.09 1.07 -0.31
N ASN A 145 -21.83 1.66 -1.48
CA ASN A 145 -21.61 0.91 -2.71
C ASN A 145 -20.13 0.65 -2.94
N LEU A 146 -19.78 -0.52 -3.49
CA LEU A 146 -18.40 -0.78 -3.92
C LEU A 146 -17.97 0.24 -4.96
N ARG A 147 -16.77 0.77 -4.78
CA ARG A 147 -16.16 1.69 -5.72
C ARG A 147 -15.61 0.95 -6.94
N GLN A 148 -15.61 1.64 -8.09
CA GLN A 148 -15.11 1.09 -9.35
C GLN A 148 -13.66 1.49 -9.65
N ASP A 149 -13.20 2.59 -9.05
CA ASP A 149 -11.85 3.11 -9.23
C ASP A 149 -10.82 2.36 -8.37
N SER A 150 -9.55 2.49 -8.76
CA SER A 150 -8.43 1.88 -8.03
C SER A 150 -8.17 2.61 -6.73
N VAL A 151 -7.87 1.85 -5.67
CA VAL A 151 -7.44 2.39 -4.37
C VAL A 151 -6.01 2.01 -4.07
N PHE A 152 -5.42 2.77 -3.16
CA PHE A 152 -4.12 2.46 -2.58
C PHE A 152 -4.19 1.19 -1.73
N VAL A 153 -3.48 0.15 -2.17
CA VAL A 153 -3.24 -1.10 -1.47
C VAL A 153 -1.88 -1.02 -0.76
N PRO A 154 -1.85 -1.08 0.59
CA PRO A 154 -0.59 -1.13 1.33
C PRO A 154 0.29 -2.31 0.93
N LEU A 155 1.60 -2.08 0.94
CA LEU A 155 2.58 -3.14 0.81
C LEU A 155 2.57 -4.01 2.08
N ASP A 156 2.76 -5.32 1.91
CA ASP A 156 3.06 -6.18 3.06
C ASP A 156 4.51 -6.01 3.54
N HIS A 157 4.82 -6.71 4.62
CA HIS A 157 6.14 -6.68 5.24
C HIS A 157 7.27 -7.07 4.27
N LEU A 158 7.10 -8.13 3.47
CA LEU A 158 8.14 -8.58 2.52
C LEU A 158 8.32 -7.57 1.39
N GLN A 159 7.24 -7.00 0.89
CA GLN A 159 7.25 -5.94 -0.12
C GLN A 159 7.95 -4.68 0.42
N LEU A 160 7.67 -4.26 1.65
CA LEU A 160 8.36 -3.14 2.30
C LEU A 160 9.85 -3.43 2.51
N GLN A 161 10.22 -4.61 2.98
CA GLN A 161 11.62 -5.03 3.11
C GLN A 161 12.35 -4.99 1.77
N HIS A 162 11.73 -5.49 0.71
CA HIS A 162 12.29 -5.44 -0.63
C HIS A 162 12.47 -4.01 -1.14
N VAL A 163 11.46 -3.14 -0.97
CA VAL A 163 11.56 -1.71 -1.31
C VAL A 163 12.70 -1.04 -0.55
N THR A 164 12.79 -1.30 0.76
CA THR A 164 13.79 -0.65 1.62
C THR A 164 15.19 -1.12 1.26
N SER A 165 15.40 -2.43 1.08
CA SER A 165 16.68 -3.02 0.67
C SER A 165 17.17 -2.41 -0.64
N ARG A 166 16.28 -2.32 -1.64
CA ARG A 166 16.60 -1.70 -2.93
C ARG A 166 16.99 -0.22 -2.78
N CYS A 167 16.30 0.54 -1.93
CA CYS A 167 16.64 1.94 -1.68
C CYS A 167 17.97 2.10 -0.93
N MET A 168 18.29 1.18 -0.02
CA MET A 168 19.58 1.12 0.66
C MET A 168 20.73 0.87 -0.31
N ASP A 169 20.56 -0.07 -1.25
CA ASP A 169 21.54 -0.35 -2.31
C ASP A 169 21.80 0.89 -3.19
N VAL A 170 20.74 1.59 -3.61
CA VAL A 170 20.84 2.83 -4.40
C VAL A 170 21.65 3.91 -3.69
N HIS A 171 21.52 4.01 -2.37
CA HIS A 171 22.22 5.01 -1.56
C HIS A 171 23.50 4.50 -0.88
N GLN A 172 23.88 3.24 -1.14
CA GLN A 172 25.06 2.58 -0.57
C GLN A 172 25.08 2.70 0.95
N ILE A 173 23.96 2.34 1.59
CA ILE A 173 23.79 2.28 3.04
C ILE A 173 23.67 0.81 3.41
N THR A 174 24.47 0.33 4.36
CA THR A 174 24.30 -1.02 4.91
C THR A 174 23.34 -1.01 6.10
N THR A 175 22.74 -2.15 6.42
CA THR A 175 21.88 -2.30 7.61
C THR A 175 22.62 -1.96 8.89
N GLU A 176 23.87 -2.42 9.02
CA GLU A 176 24.75 -2.14 10.16
C GLU A 176 25.03 -0.63 10.30
N GLN A 177 25.29 0.06 9.19
CA GLN A 177 25.44 1.51 9.19
C GLN A 177 24.17 2.19 9.66
N LEU A 178 23.01 1.84 9.12
CA LEU A 178 21.75 2.48 9.50
C LEU A 178 21.42 2.26 10.99
N MET A 179 21.59 1.03 11.48
CA MET A 179 21.31 0.67 12.88
C MET A 179 22.29 1.26 13.90
N SER A 180 23.48 1.70 13.47
CA SER A 180 24.49 2.29 14.37
C SER A 180 24.42 3.81 14.45
N LEU A 181 23.57 4.46 13.65
CA LEU A 181 23.41 5.92 13.69
C LEU A 181 22.58 6.34 14.90
N SER A 182 23.07 7.34 15.64
CA SER A 182 22.24 8.09 16.58
C SER A 182 21.27 9.01 15.84
N GLU A 183 20.24 9.50 16.52
CA GLU A 183 19.28 10.46 15.95
C GLU A 183 19.98 11.68 15.32
N GLY A 184 20.91 12.32 16.07
CA GLY A 184 21.67 13.45 15.54
C GLY A 184 22.58 13.10 14.36
N ALA A 185 23.05 11.84 14.28
CA ALA A 185 23.82 11.36 13.13
C ALA A 185 22.92 11.09 11.92
N MET A 186 21.67 10.66 12.12
CA MET A 186 20.68 10.54 11.05
C MET A 186 20.28 11.92 10.51
N ASP A 187 20.01 12.89 11.39
CA ASP A 187 19.63 14.28 11.04
C ASP A 187 20.70 15.00 10.20
N ALA A 188 21.96 14.60 10.35
CA ALA A 188 23.10 15.17 9.61
C ALA A 188 23.44 14.40 8.32
N ASN A 189 22.77 13.27 8.03
CA ASN A 189 23.18 12.35 6.97
C ASN A 189 22.30 12.44 5.72
N ASP A 190 22.81 13.11 4.70
CA ASP A 190 22.10 13.27 3.42
C ASP A 190 21.76 11.95 2.72
N LYS A 191 22.54 10.87 2.93
CA LYS A 191 22.20 9.55 2.38
C LYS A 191 20.96 8.98 3.05
N VAL A 192 20.84 9.11 4.38
CA VAL A 192 19.64 8.69 5.13
C VAL A 192 18.43 9.50 4.70
N HIS A 193 18.61 10.82 4.49
CA HIS A 193 17.54 11.65 3.98
C HIS A 193 17.05 11.16 2.60
N CYS A 194 17.98 10.80 1.71
CA CYS A 194 17.62 10.29 0.39
C CYS A 194 17.05 8.86 0.44
N LEU A 195 17.47 8.02 1.39
CA LEU A 195 16.86 6.72 1.66
C LEU A 195 15.38 6.88 2.01
N VAL A 196 15.05 7.76 2.97
CA VAL A 196 13.66 8.08 3.35
C VAL A 196 12.85 8.55 2.14
N ARG A 197 13.41 9.45 1.32
CA ARG A 197 12.77 9.89 0.07
C ARG A 197 12.51 8.73 -0.88
N CYS A 198 13.51 7.87 -1.10
CA CYS A 198 13.39 6.73 -2.01
C CYS A 198 12.24 5.81 -1.58
N ILE A 199 12.17 5.46 -0.29
CA ILE A 199 11.10 4.59 0.23
C ILE A 199 9.74 5.27 0.07
N GLY A 200 9.63 6.56 0.43
CA GLY A 200 8.38 7.31 0.26
C GLY A 200 7.87 7.34 -1.18
N LEU A 201 8.78 7.48 -2.15
CA LEU A 201 8.46 7.43 -3.58
C LEU A 201 8.06 6.02 -4.03
N GLN A 202 8.83 5.00 -3.65
CA GLN A 202 8.59 3.61 -4.07
C GLN A 202 7.32 3.01 -3.46
N THR A 203 6.96 3.43 -2.25
CA THR A 203 5.71 3.04 -1.59
C THR A 203 4.52 3.90 -2.02
N GLY A 204 4.74 5.01 -2.73
CA GLY A 204 3.69 5.90 -3.22
C GLY A 204 2.98 6.73 -2.13
N VAL A 205 3.51 6.75 -0.91
CA VAL A 205 3.02 7.59 0.21
C VAL A 205 3.54 9.03 0.13
N TYR A 206 4.51 9.29 -0.76
CA TYR A 206 5.11 10.60 -0.96
C TYR A 206 5.41 10.88 -2.43
N SER A 207 5.32 12.15 -2.83
CA SER A 207 5.93 12.66 -4.05
C SER A 207 6.62 14.00 -3.81
N ASP A 208 7.65 14.34 -4.59
CA ASP A 208 8.30 15.65 -4.45
C ASP A 208 7.36 16.82 -4.79
N ARG A 209 6.38 16.56 -5.67
CA ARG A 209 5.41 17.56 -6.12
C ARG A 209 4.34 17.83 -5.06
N GLU A 210 3.68 16.78 -4.59
CA GLU A 210 2.50 16.89 -3.72
C GLU A 210 2.86 16.78 -2.22
N GLY A 211 4.04 16.25 -1.90
CA GLY A 211 4.45 15.96 -0.53
C GLY A 211 3.88 14.62 -0.05
N VAL A 212 3.60 14.54 1.25
CA VAL A 212 3.10 13.33 1.92
C VAL A 212 1.60 13.18 1.65
N SER A 213 1.19 12.00 1.22
CA SER A 213 -0.21 11.59 1.20
C SER A 213 -0.56 10.97 2.55
N ILE A 214 -1.18 11.75 3.42
CA ILE A 214 -1.53 11.34 4.80
C ILE A 214 -2.42 10.09 4.79
N ASP A 215 -3.40 10.01 3.89
CA ASP A 215 -4.28 8.84 3.77
C ASP A 215 -3.53 7.56 3.40
N ARG A 216 -2.54 7.65 2.51
CA ARG A 216 -1.72 6.50 2.11
C ARG A 216 -0.73 6.13 3.20
N LEU A 217 -0.18 7.13 3.88
CA LEU A 217 0.71 6.93 5.01
C LEU A 217 -0.01 6.19 6.16
N TYR A 218 -1.22 6.62 6.51
CA TYR A 218 -2.05 5.92 7.51
C TYR A 218 -2.37 4.50 7.05
N ALA A 219 -2.78 4.31 5.79
CA ALA A 219 -3.08 2.98 5.27
C ALA A 219 -1.87 2.02 5.36
N GLN A 220 -0.66 2.53 5.10
CA GLN A 220 0.58 1.76 5.10
C GLN A 220 1.15 1.50 6.50
N TYR A 221 1.11 2.50 7.39
CA TYR A 221 1.85 2.48 8.66
C TYR A 221 1.00 2.75 9.91
N GLY A 222 -0.25 3.18 9.77
CA GLY A 222 -1.12 3.58 10.88
C GLY A 222 -1.86 2.45 11.58
N GLU A 223 -1.53 1.19 11.30
CA GLU A 223 -2.11 0.05 12.02
C GLU A 223 -1.82 0.17 13.53
N GLY A 224 -2.84 -0.05 14.35
CA GLY A 224 -2.76 0.14 15.81
C GLY A 224 -3.02 1.56 16.30
N HIS A 225 -3.20 2.54 15.41
CA HIS A 225 -3.47 3.93 15.77
C HIS A 225 -4.88 4.38 15.36
N CYS A 226 -5.48 5.26 16.16
CA CYS A 226 -6.72 5.95 15.78
C CYS A 226 -6.48 6.81 14.53
N GLU A 227 -7.25 6.59 13.47
CA GLU A 227 -7.07 7.31 12.20
C GLU A 227 -7.17 8.83 12.37
N LYS A 228 -8.19 9.30 13.10
CA LYS A 228 -8.42 10.72 13.31
C LYS A 228 -7.25 11.40 14.02
N GLU A 229 -6.74 10.77 15.08
CA GLU A 229 -5.60 11.30 15.85
C GLU A 229 -4.32 11.27 15.01
N PHE A 230 -4.03 10.15 14.34
CA PHE A 230 -2.89 10.02 13.44
C PHE A 230 -2.89 11.11 12.37
N LYS A 231 -4.03 11.32 11.69
CA LYS A 231 -4.15 12.34 10.63
C LYS A 231 -4.02 13.76 11.18
N THR A 232 -4.57 14.02 12.36
CA THR A 232 -4.48 15.35 13.00
C THR A 232 -3.03 15.68 13.32
N HIS A 233 -2.32 14.77 14.01
CA HIS A 233 -0.89 14.95 14.31
C HIS A 233 -0.03 15.07 13.04
N ALA A 234 -0.33 14.25 12.02
CA ALA A 234 0.35 14.33 10.72
C ALA A 234 0.21 15.73 10.10
N VAL A 235 -1.01 16.27 10.02
CA VAL A 235 -1.26 17.61 9.45
C VAL A 235 -0.53 18.69 10.23
N GLU A 236 -0.61 18.67 11.57
CA GLU A 236 0.04 19.64 12.44
C GLU A 236 1.56 19.64 12.26
N CYS A 237 2.18 18.46 12.30
CA CYS A 237 3.62 18.34 12.13
C CYS A 237 4.08 18.74 10.73
N ILE A 238 3.44 18.21 9.67
CA ILE A 238 3.79 18.53 8.28
C ILE A 238 3.68 20.04 8.02
N THR A 239 2.67 20.70 8.59
CA THR A 239 2.50 22.15 8.47
C THR A 239 3.63 22.90 9.16
N LYS A 240 4.01 22.49 10.38
CA LYS A 240 5.13 23.08 11.14
C LYS A 240 6.47 22.90 10.41
N HIS A 241 6.70 21.75 9.81
CA HIS A 241 7.94 21.45 9.10
C HIS A 241 7.97 21.96 7.66
N ARG A 242 6.87 22.51 7.13
CA ARG A 242 6.79 23.02 5.75
C ARG A 242 7.80 24.14 5.48
N GLU A 243 8.02 25.02 6.46
CA GLU A 243 9.00 26.11 6.42
C GLU A 243 10.43 25.65 6.73
N LEU A 244 10.60 24.52 7.44
CA LEU A 244 11.91 23.91 7.70
C LEU A 244 12.38 23.01 6.54
N ALA A 245 11.46 22.69 5.62
CA ALA A 245 11.68 21.87 4.44
C ALA A 245 12.30 22.62 3.25
N TYR A 246 12.81 23.86 3.45
CA TYR A 246 13.66 24.51 2.47
C TYR A 246 15.03 23.79 2.41
N GLY A 247 15.34 23.20 1.26
CA GLY A 247 16.57 22.43 1.07
C GLY A 247 16.48 21.43 -0.08
N SER A 248 17.31 20.39 -0.03
CA SER A 248 17.27 19.32 -1.02
C SER A 248 15.95 18.52 -0.93
N PRO A 249 15.46 17.92 -2.03
CA PRO A 249 14.27 17.05 -2.00
C PRO A 249 14.37 15.93 -0.96
N CYS A 250 15.58 15.40 -0.75
CA CYS A 250 15.85 14.38 0.26
C CYS A 250 15.61 14.89 1.68
N LYS A 251 16.14 16.06 2.04
CA LYS A 251 15.96 16.65 3.36
C LYS A 251 14.48 16.96 3.63
N ARG A 252 13.77 17.48 2.63
CA ARG A 252 12.32 17.69 2.71
C ARG A 252 11.58 16.39 3.01
N ALA A 253 11.85 15.31 2.26
CA ALA A 253 11.20 14.03 2.50
C ALA A 253 11.53 13.48 3.89
N TYR A 254 12.78 13.59 4.35
CA TYR A 254 13.20 13.16 5.67
C TYR A 254 12.38 13.80 6.79
N HIS A 255 12.26 15.13 6.81
CA HIS A 255 11.47 15.80 7.84
C HIS A 255 9.98 15.42 7.77
N LEU A 256 9.43 15.27 6.57
CA LEU A 256 8.00 15.05 6.40
C LEU A 256 7.58 13.58 6.60
N LEU A 257 8.45 12.60 6.33
CA LEU A 257 8.12 11.16 6.42
C LEU A 257 8.73 10.46 7.63
N TYR A 258 9.81 10.99 8.19
CA TYR A 258 10.48 10.42 9.35
C TYR A 258 10.27 11.29 10.60
N LYS A 259 10.74 12.55 10.61
CA LYS A 259 10.67 13.41 11.81
C LYS A 259 9.24 13.67 12.31
N CYS A 260 8.25 13.65 11.42
CA CYS A 260 6.84 13.78 11.83
C CYS A 260 6.21 12.51 12.41
N PHE A 261 6.92 11.38 12.36
CA PHE A 261 6.41 10.05 12.65
C PHE A 261 7.44 9.20 13.41
N GLU A 262 8.28 9.83 14.24
CA GLU A 262 9.32 9.12 15.00
C GLU A 262 8.73 8.20 16.08
N ASP A 263 7.60 8.60 16.67
CA ASP A 263 6.92 7.85 17.74
C ASP A 263 5.97 6.76 17.23
N VAL A 264 5.93 6.53 15.91
CA VAL A 264 5.08 5.53 15.27
C VAL A 264 5.86 4.78 14.20
N ARG A 265 5.31 3.65 13.74
CA ARG A 265 5.86 2.95 12.58
C ARG A 265 5.95 3.93 11.39
N ASN A 266 7.11 4.00 10.75
CA ASN A 266 7.41 4.93 9.68
C ASN A 266 8.18 4.26 8.53
N VAL A 267 8.64 5.06 7.57
CA VAL A 267 9.24 4.55 6.33
C VAL A 267 10.59 3.86 6.51
N ILE A 268 11.33 4.08 7.60
CA ILE A 268 12.60 3.38 7.87
C ILE A 268 12.51 2.38 9.04
N SER A 269 11.42 2.41 9.79
CA SER A 269 11.15 1.44 10.86
C SER A 269 10.79 0.03 10.34
N ALA A 270 10.81 -0.22 9.03
CA ALA A 270 10.48 -1.52 8.45
C ALA A 270 11.47 -2.64 8.84
N TYR A 271 12.65 -2.28 9.38
CA TYR A 271 13.62 -3.18 9.97
C TYR A 271 13.63 -3.20 11.50
N GLU A 272 12.80 -2.38 12.14
CA GLU A 272 12.45 -2.59 13.53
C GLU A 272 11.60 -3.86 13.53
N LEU A 273 12.25 -4.98 13.86
CA LEU A 273 11.57 -6.24 14.12
C LEU A 273 10.39 -5.93 15.05
N PRO A 274 9.23 -6.58 14.89
CA PRO A 274 8.27 -6.57 15.99
C PRO A 274 9.05 -7.05 17.21
N ASP A 275 9.10 -6.21 18.25
CA ASP A 275 9.51 -6.68 19.56
C ASP A 275 8.73 -7.97 19.78
N SER A 276 9.46 -9.06 19.97
CA SER A 276 8.89 -10.26 20.52
C SER A 276 8.48 -9.91 21.94
N ASP A 277 7.34 -9.23 22.10
CA ASP A 277 6.62 -9.16 23.35
C ASP A 277 6.05 -10.56 23.59
N GLY A 278 6.93 -11.41 24.10
CA GLY A 278 6.62 -12.67 24.75
C GLY A 278 6.83 -12.50 26.25
N ASN A 279 5.89 -11.80 26.89
CA ASN A 279 5.50 -12.06 28.26
C ASN A 279 4.01 -12.37 28.27
#